data_AF-A0A8J3DKL1-F1
#
_entry.id   AF-A0A8J3DKL1-F1
#
_cell.length_a   1.000
_cell.length_b   1.000
_cell.length_c   1.000
_cell.angle_alpha   90.00
_cell.angle_beta   90.00
_cell.angle_gamma   90.00
#
_symmetry.space_group_name_H-M   'P 1'
#
loop_
_entity.id
_entity.type
_entity.pdbx_description
1 polymer ?
#
loop_
_entity_poly.entity_id
_entity_poly.type
_entity_poly.pdbx_seq_one_letter_code
_entity_poly.pdbx_strand_id
1 'polypeptide(L)'
;MNMRLLAYIVLALLGGVTAHAIEVGDTRTAVIAELGSPIGELDLGDRERLMFAAGNVTLVNGVVQSFDIKSAAQLERQEVIAQQIAAQWAERNAAELAESIDKGRAQLDYFKLSSTKLTDQDIKSLMAHWIKIRNESPEADITAEYDATLALAEARADEIARNREEQRITELERRVANAEQRAAAAQQQGSYSQQVSYTYPAWYYPPAPRSVVVVTGSGVITGGGGNCYPQRPVRQPGLSASYTSDNFSVSYSSGYGSGYNRIGSRFVPQSRPITITQTGQ
;
A
#
# COMPACT_ATOMS: atom_id res chain seq x y z
N MET A 1 65.22 -34.52 -63.01
CA MET A 1 65.52 -33.08 -62.95
C MET A 1 64.45 -32.41 -62.09
N ASN A 2 64.66 -31.70 -60.99
CA ASN A 2 65.83 -31.39 -60.16
C ASN A 2 65.30 -31.21 -58.73
N MET A 3 65.65 -32.14 -57.85
CA MET A 3 65.09 -32.28 -56.48
C MET A 3 66.11 -31.89 -55.40
N ARG A 4 67.10 -31.06 -55.73
CA ARG A 4 68.27 -30.83 -54.84
C ARG A 4 68.67 -29.37 -54.60
N LEU A 5 67.98 -28.38 -55.20
CA LEU A 5 68.38 -26.97 -55.06
C LEU A 5 67.45 -26.09 -54.18
N LEU A 6 66.39 -26.67 -53.62
CA LEU A 6 65.44 -25.97 -52.73
C LEU A 6 65.64 -26.31 -51.24
N ALA A 7 66.77 -26.97 -50.91
CA ALA A 7 67.11 -27.40 -49.56
C ALA A 7 68.05 -26.43 -48.81
N TYR A 8 68.55 -25.37 -49.46
CA TYR A 8 69.60 -24.51 -48.89
C TYR A 8 69.19 -23.06 -48.57
N ILE A 9 67.98 -22.62 -48.90
CA ILE A 9 67.52 -21.24 -48.59
C ILE A 9 66.61 -21.19 -47.34
N VAL A 10 66.07 -22.32 -46.87
CA VAL A 10 65.24 -22.36 -45.66
C VAL A 10 66.08 -22.50 -44.38
N LEU A 11 67.39 -22.76 -44.49
CA LEU A 11 68.28 -22.99 -43.33
C LEU A 11 68.95 -21.71 -42.78
N ALA A 12 68.70 -20.54 -43.37
CA ALA A 12 69.37 -19.27 -43.00
C ALA A 12 68.52 -18.30 -42.16
N LEU A 13 67.38 -18.75 -41.62
CA LEU A 13 66.52 -17.96 -40.71
C LEU A 13 66.32 -18.67 -39.35
N LEU A 14 67.32 -19.43 -38.92
CA LEU A 14 67.53 -19.84 -37.53
C LEU A 14 68.38 -18.79 -36.79
N GLY A 15 68.15 -17.51 -37.08
CA GLY A 15 68.54 -16.44 -36.18
C GLY A 15 67.64 -16.57 -34.96
N GLY A 16 68.06 -17.36 -33.97
CA GLY A 16 67.39 -17.48 -32.70
C GLY A 16 67.20 -16.09 -32.13
N VAL A 17 65.98 -15.56 -32.26
CA VAL A 17 65.52 -14.47 -31.42
C VAL A 17 65.50 -15.08 -30.03
N THR A 18 66.63 -14.93 -29.32
CA THR A 18 66.66 -15.10 -27.89
C THR A 18 65.70 -14.04 -27.36
N ALA A 19 64.45 -14.45 -27.13
CA ALA A 19 63.43 -13.61 -26.51
C ALA A 19 64.08 -12.97 -25.28
N HIS A 20 64.43 -11.70 -25.39
CA HIS A 20 65.09 -10.99 -24.31
C HIS A 20 63.97 -10.64 -23.37
N ALA A 21 63.93 -11.29 -22.22
CA ALA A 21 62.99 -10.89 -21.18
C ALA A 21 63.23 -9.41 -20.89
N ILE A 22 62.17 -8.60 -20.95
CA ILE A 22 62.26 -7.16 -20.65
C ILE A 22 62.90 -6.97 -19.27
N GLU A 23 63.84 -6.03 -19.19
CA GLU A 23 64.50 -5.67 -17.95
C GLU A 23 64.23 -4.19 -17.59
N VAL A 24 64.42 -3.88 -16.31
CA VAL A 24 64.38 -2.49 -15.84
C VAL A 24 65.54 -1.74 -16.47
N GLY A 25 65.26 -0.61 -17.12
CA GLY A 25 66.25 0.14 -17.90
C GLY A 25 66.06 0.04 -19.42
N ASP A 26 65.21 -0.86 -19.91
CA ASP A 26 64.92 -0.95 -21.34
C ASP A 26 64.19 0.30 -21.85
N THR A 27 64.42 0.64 -23.12
CA THR A 27 63.75 1.77 -23.76
C THR A 27 62.37 1.36 -24.29
N ARG A 28 61.46 2.32 -24.46
CA ARG A 28 60.15 2.11 -25.10
C ARG A 28 60.24 1.29 -26.40
N THR A 29 61.21 1.60 -27.24
CA THR A 29 61.41 0.91 -28.53
C THR A 29 61.79 -0.57 -28.33
N ALA A 30 62.61 -0.88 -27.33
CA ALA A 30 62.99 -2.26 -27.01
C ALA A 30 61.78 -3.06 -26.48
N VAL A 31 60.97 -2.44 -25.61
CA VAL A 31 59.73 -3.04 -25.09
C VAL A 31 58.76 -3.38 -26.23
N ILE A 32 58.55 -2.44 -27.17
CA ILE A 32 57.64 -2.64 -28.32
C ILE A 32 58.21 -3.67 -29.30
N ALA A 33 59.54 -3.75 -29.46
CA ALA A 33 60.16 -4.76 -30.30
C ALA A 33 59.97 -6.19 -29.74
N GLU A 34 60.03 -6.35 -28.41
CA GLU A 34 59.89 -7.65 -27.76
C GLU A 34 58.43 -8.07 -27.58
N LEU A 35 57.57 -7.18 -27.07
CA LEU A 35 56.16 -7.51 -26.74
C LEU A 35 55.16 -7.16 -27.86
N GLY A 36 55.61 -6.50 -28.93
CA GLY A 36 54.75 -5.98 -29.98
C GLY A 36 54.07 -4.67 -29.61
N SER A 37 53.01 -4.31 -30.32
CA SER A 37 52.28 -3.06 -30.09
C SER A 37 51.38 -3.15 -28.85
N PRO A 38 51.36 -2.11 -27.98
CA PRO A 38 50.47 -2.08 -26.83
C PRO A 38 48.99 -1.96 -27.27
N ILE A 39 48.09 -2.55 -26.48
CA ILE A 39 46.62 -2.48 -26.65
C ILE A 39 46.09 -1.13 -26.16
N GLY A 40 46.77 -0.54 -25.18
CA GLY A 40 46.46 0.77 -24.64
C GLY A 40 47.70 1.46 -24.10
N GLU A 41 47.67 2.78 -24.12
CA GLU A 41 48.74 3.64 -23.63
C GLU A 41 48.13 4.73 -22.75
N LEU A 42 48.73 4.96 -21.59
CA LEU A 42 48.33 6.02 -20.67
C LEU A 42 49.54 6.90 -20.37
N ASP A 43 49.51 8.12 -20.90
CA ASP A 43 50.51 9.15 -20.62
C ASP A 43 50.12 9.95 -19.36
N LEU A 44 51.05 10.03 -18.41
CA LEU A 44 50.92 10.72 -17.12
C LEU A 44 52.02 11.79 -16.96
N GLY A 45 52.61 12.26 -18.06
CA GLY A 45 53.65 13.30 -18.07
C GLY A 45 55.05 12.70 -17.98
N ASP A 46 55.62 12.58 -16.78
CA ASP A 46 56.93 11.96 -16.58
C ASP A 46 56.87 10.43 -16.62
N ARG A 47 55.66 9.86 -16.58
CA ARG A 47 55.39 8.43 -16.61
C ARG A 47 54.47 8.05 -17.75
N GLU A 48 54.75 6.91 -18.35
CA GLU A 48 53.93 6.31 -19.40
C GLU A 48 53.61 4.88 -18.96
N ARG A 49 52.35 4.45 -19.09
CA ARG A 49 51.95 3.06 -18.85
C ARG A 49 51.49 2.44 -20.16
N LEU A 50 52.21 1.41 -20.60
CA LEU A 50 51.88 0.57 -21.73
C LEU A 50 51.10 -0.66 -21.25
N MET A 51 49.95 -0.91 -21.85
CA MET A 51 49.09 -2.05 -21.55
C MET A 51 49.19 -3.07 -22.68
N PHE A 52 49.61 -4.28 -22.35
CA PHE A 52 49.73 -5.42 -23.26
C PHE A 52 48.75 -6.54 -22.84
N ALA A 53 48.51 -7.51 -23.73
CA ALA A 53 47.69 -8.68 -23.40
C ALA A 53 48.24 -9.44 -22.18
N ALA A 54 49.57 -9.49 -22.07
CA ALA A 54 50.27 -10.21 -21.02
C ALA A 54 50.39 -9.43 -19.70
N GLY A 55 50.09 -8.13 -19.69
CA GLY A 55 50.21 -7.29 -18.50
C GLY A 55 50.63 -5.86 -18.81
N ASN A 56 51.27 -5.18 -17.86
CA ASN A 56 51.55 -3.74 -17.98
C ASN A 56 53.04 -3.44 -17.79
N VAL A 57 53.54 -2.46 -18.55
CA VAL A 57 54.88 -1.90 -18.39
C VAL A 57 54.75 -0.42 -18.07
N THR A 58 55.43 0.04 -17.02
CA THR A 58 55.49 1.46 -16.65
C THR A 58 56.88 2.01 -16.98
N LEU A 59 56.90 3.06 -17.79
CA LEU A 59 58.08 3.80 -18.17
C LEU A 59 58.13 5.13 -17.41
N VAL A 60 59.33 5.59 -17.11
CA VAL A 60 59.60 6.94 -16.58
C VAL A 60 60.63 7.58 -17.49
N ASN A 61 60.28 8.73 -18.07
CA ASN A 61 61.09 9.40 -19.10
C ASN A 61 61.51 8.46 -20.26
N GLY A 62 60.59 7.59 -20.70
CA GLY A 62 60.82 6.66 -21.83
C GLY A 62 61.63 5.40 -21.50
N VAL A 63 61.93 5.14 -20.22
CA VAL A 63 62.71 3.99 -19.75
C VAL A 63 61.88 3.13 -18.78
N VAL A 64 61.92 1.80 -18.94
CA VAL A 64 61.19 0.87 -18.08
C VAL A 64 61.64 0.99 -16.63
N GLN A 65 60.70 1.34 -15.74
CA GLN A 65 60.93 1.36 -14.30
C GLN A 65 60.36 0.12 -13.63
N SER A 66 59.20 -0.36 -14.09
CA SER A 66 58.56 -1.56 -13.57
C SER A 66 57.71 -2.22 -14.65
N PHE A 67 57.57 -3.53 -14.55
CA PHE A 67 56.69 -4.30 -15.41
C PHE A 67 56.05 -5.44 -14.63
N ASP A 68 54.81 -5.73 -14.96
CA ASP A 68 54.06 -6.89 -14.49
C ASP A 68 53.57 -7.60 -15.75
N ILE A 69 54.44 -8.45 -16.32
CA ILE A 69 54.17 -9.22 -17.53
C ILE A 69 54.11 -10.69 -17.14
N LYS A 70 52.95 -11.30 -17.38
CA LYS A 70 52.76 -12.73 -17.17
C LYS A 70 53.41 -13.49 -18.31
N SER A 71 54.14 -14.56 -17.97
CA SER A 71 54.63 -15.48 -18.99
C SER A 71 53.47 -16.20 -19.69
N ALA A 72 53.70 -16.71 -20.91
CA ALA A 72 52.70 -17.47 -21.65
C ALA A 72 52.12 -18.64 -20.82
N ALA A 73 52.97 -19.37 -20.10
CA ALA A 73 52.56 -20.45 -19.21
C ALA A 73 51.72 -20.00 -17.99
N GLN A 74 51.79 -18.72 -17.60
CA GLN A 74 50.93 -18.15 -16.56
C GLN A 74 49.59 -17.69 -17.14
N LEU A 75 49.58 -17.14 -18.35
CA LEU A 75 48.36 -16.74 -19.06
C LEU A 75 47.47 -17.96 -19.34
N GLU A 76 48.03 -19.04 -19.90
CA GLU A 76 47.28 -20.29 -20.15
C GLU A 76 46.66 -20.85 -18.86
N ARG A 77 47.41 -20.83 -17.76
CA ARG A 77 46.90 -21.28 -16.45
C ARG A 77 45.77 -20.39 -15.94
N GLN A 78 45.87 -19.08 -16.13
CA GLN A 78 44.80 -18.16 -15.75
C GLN A 78 43.55 -18.33 -16.61
N GLU A 79 43.70 -18.58 -17.91
CA GLU A 79 42.57 -18.85 -18.80
C GLU A 79 41.83 -20.11 -18.37
N VAL A 80 42.53 -21.21 -18.08
CA VAL A 80 41.90 -22.45 -17.59
C VAL A 80 41.18 -22.21 -16.26
N ILE A 81 41.80 -21.50 -15.31
CA ILE A 81 41.17 -21.18 -14.03
C ILE A 81 39.94 -20.29 -14.26
N ALA A 82 40.04 -19.27 -15.11
CA ALA A 82 38.94 -18.36 -15.43
C ALA A 82 37.77 -19.12 -16.09
N GLN A 83 38.05 -20.05 -17.00
CA GLN A 83 37.04 -20.91 -17.61
C GLN A 83 36.36 -21.82 -16.58
N GLN A 84 37.12 -22.42 -15.66
CA GLN A 84 36.57 -23.24 -14.57
C GLN A 84 35.68 -22.42 -13.63
N ILE A 85 36.13 -21.22 -13.24
CA ILE A 85 35.35 -20.31 -12.39
C ILE A 85 34.08 -19.87 -13.13
N ALA A 86 34.17 -19.51 -14.41
CA ALA A 86 33.02 -19.12 -15.21
C ALA A 86 32.02 -20.27 -15.35
N ALA A 87 32.48 -21.50 -15.59
CA ALA A 87 31.62 -22.68 -15.65
C ALA A 87 30.92 -22.94 -14.30
N GLN A 88 31.64 -22.87 -13.19
CA GLN A 88 31.06 -23.01 -11.84
C GLN A 88 30.04 -21.92 -11.54
N TRP A 89 30.32 -20.68 -11.93
CA TRP A 89 29.38 -19.57 -11.78
C TRP A 89 28.12 -19.78 -12.62
N ALA A 90 28.26 -20.24 -13.87
CA ALA A 90 27.12 -20.53 -14.73
C ALA A 90 26.25 -21.66 -14.14
N GLU A 91 26.87 -22.73 -13.62
CA GLU A 91 26.17 -23.83 -12.96
C GLU A 91 25.41 -23.37 -11.71
N ARG A 92 26.05 -22.56 -10.85
CA ARG A 92 25.40 -22.01 -9.65
C ARG A 92 24.24 -21.10 -9.99
N ASN A 93 24.41 -20.18 -10.93
CA ASN A 93 23.35 -19.27 -11.35
C ASN A 93 22.16 -20.05 -11.93
N ALA A 94 22.41 -21.09 -12.72
CA ALA A 94 21.36 -21.95 -13.24
C ALA A 94 20.60 -22.69 -12.12
N ALA A 95 21.31 -23.19 -11.11
CA ALA A 95 20.70 -23.85 -9.95
C ALA A 95 19.87 -22.87 -9.10
N GLU A 96 20.38 -21.67 -8.84
CA GLU A 96 19.67 -20.63 -8.10
C GLU A 96 18.41 -20.15 -8.83
N LEU A 97 18.49 -20.00 -10.16
CA LEU A 97 17.33 -19.67 -10.99
C LEU A 97 16.25 -20.76 -10.92
N ALA A 98 16.64 -22.03 -11.05
CA ALA A 98 15.72 -23.16 -10.94
C ALA A 98 15.04 -23.19 -9.57
N GLU A 99 15.80 -23.03 -8.48
CA GLU A 99 15.26 -22.97 -7.12
C GLU A 99 14.29 -21.79 -6.93
N SER A 100 14.61 -20.63 -7.51
CA SER A 100 13.76 -19.43 -7.47
C SER A 100 12.42 -19.69 -8.16
N ILE A 101 12.43 -20.30 -9.35
CA ILE A 101 11.22 -20.67 -10.10
C ILE A 101 10.36 -21.65 -9.29
N ASP A 102 10.99 -22.70 -8.72
CA ASP A 102 10.27 -23.70 -7.92
C ASP A 102 9.64 -23.09 -6.66
N LYS A 103 10.32 -22.17 -5.99
CA LYS A 103 9.75 -21.41 -4.86
C LYS A 103 8.55 -20.57 -5.29
N GLY A 104 8.64 -19.87 -6.41
CA GLY A 104 7.53 -19.09 -6.96
C GLY A 104 6.32 -19.97 -7.31
N ARG A 105 6.55 -21.15 -7.92
CA ARG A 105 5.50 -22.14 -8.21
C ARG A 105 4.82 -22.65 -6.95
N ALA A 106 5.60 -23.02 -5.93
CA ALA A 106 5.06 -23.47 -4.66
C ALA A 106 4.19 -22.40 -3.98
N GLN A 107 4.58 -21.13 -4.06
CA GLN A 107 3.76 -20.01 -3.57
C GLN A 107 2.46 -19.86 -4.35
N LEU A 108 2.54 -19.91 -5.69
CA LEU A 108 1.36 -19.83 -6.56
C LEU A 108 0.36 -20.97 -6.26
N ASP A 109 0.85 -22.20 -6.09
CA ASP A 109 0.00 -23.35 -5.78
C ASP A 109 -0.61 -23.26 -4.38
N TYR A 110 0.17 -22.80 -3.39
CA TYR A 110 -0.36 -22.47 -2.06
C TYR A 110 -1.48 -21.42 -2.15
N PHE A 111 -1.32 -20.39 -2.96
CA PHE A 111 -2.33 -19.34 -3.15
C PHE A 111 -3.60 -19.83 -3.86
N LYS A 112 -3.46 -20.69 -4.86
CA LYS A 112 -4.63 -21.34 -5.51
C LYS A 112 -5.45 -22.16 -4.50
N LEU A 113 -4.80 -22.84 -3.57
CA LEU A 113 -5.46 -23.67 -2.56
C LEU A 113 -6.02 -22.86 -1.37
N SER A 114 -5.44 -21.71 -1.06
CA SER A 114 -5.75 -20.90 0.13
C SER A 114 -6.54 -19.62 -0.18
N SER A 115 -7.30 -19.60 -1.27
CA SER A 115 -7.96 -18.43 -1.88
C SER A 115 -8.68 -17.49 -0.90
N THR A 116 -9.17 -17.97 0.24
CA THR A 116 -9.83 -17.16 1.28
C THR A 116 -8.90 -16.27 2.11
N LYS A 117 -7.57 -16.44 2.04
CA LYS A 117 -6.58 -15.67 2.82
C LYS A 117 -5.69 -14.77 1.97
N LEU A 118 -5.92 -14.70 0.67
CA LEU A 118 -5.07 -13.90 -0.21
C LEU A 118 -5.29 -12.40 0.00
N THR A 119 -4.21 -11.67 0.23
CA THR A 119 -4.24 -10.21 0.21
C THR A 119 -3.79 -9.67 -1.14
N ASP A 120 -4.23 -8.45 -1.48
CA ASP A 120 -3.77 -7.75 -2.67
C ASP A 120 -2.23 -7.55 -2.67
N GLN A 121 -1.64 -7.49 -1.47
CA GLN A 121 -0.19 -7.37 -1.30
C GLN A 121 0.54 -8.66 -1.68
N ASP A 122 -0.04 -9.82 -1.39
CA ASP A 122 0.55 -11.13 -1.74
C ASP A 122 0.60 -11.30 -3.26
N ILE A 123 -0.51 -10.97 -3.94
CA ILE A 123 -0.60 -11.02 -5.42
C ILE A 123 0.43 -10.08 -6.04
N LYS A 124 0.52 -8.83 -5.54
CA LYS A 124 1.51 -7.85 -6.03
C LYS A 124 2.94 -8.33 -5.84
N SER A 125 3.24 -8.95 -4.70
CA SER A 125 4.57 -9.46 -4.38
C SER A 125 4.94 -10.62 -5.31
N LEU A 126 4.01 -11.53 -5.57
CA LEU A 126 4.21 -12.64 -6.50
C LEU A 126 4.38 -12.15 -7.95
N MET A 127 3.59 -11.16 -8.37
CA MET A 127 3.74 -10.54 -9.69
C MET A 127 5.11 -9.87 -9.85
N ALA A 128 5.57 -9.13 -8.83
CA ALA A 128 6.88 -8.49 -8.84
C ALA A 128 8.02 -9.52 -8.90
N HIS A 129 7.87 -10.66 -8.22
CA HIS A 129 8.81 -11.78 -8.28
C HIS A 129 8.96 -12.32 -9.72
N TRP A 130 7.85 -12.58 -10.42
CA TRP A 130 7.91 -13.06 -11.81
C TRP A 130 8.49 -12.04 -12.77
N ILE A 131 8.16 -10.74 -12.61
CA ILE A 131 8.75 -9.67 -13.41
C ILE A 131 10.27 -9.61 -13.20
N LYS A 132 10.73 -9.78 -11.96
CA LYS A 132 12.17 -9.82 -11.66
C LYS A 132 12.86 -10.97 -12.41
N ILE A 133 12.34 -12.20 -12.31
CA ILE A 133 12.89 -13.36 -13.03
C ILE A 133 12.93 -13.11 -14.53
N ARG A 134 11.85 -12.57 -15.12
CA ARG A 134 11.79 -12.25 -16.56
C ARG A 134 12.88 -11.27 -17.00
N ASN A 135 13.23 -10.30 -16.16
CA ASN A 135 14.22 -9.29 -16.47
C ASN A 135 15.66 -9.79 -16.26
N GLU A 136 15.89 -10.59 -15.20
CA GLU A 136 17.21 -11.12 -14.85
C GLU A 136 17.59 -12.36 -15.67
N SER A 137 16.59 -13.10 -16.16
CA SER A 137 16.76 -14.34 -16.94
C SER A 137 15.72 -14.44 -18.06
N PRO A 138 15.86 -13.68 -19.17
CA PRO A 138 14.90 -13.65 -20.28
C PRO A 138 14.67 -15.01 -20.96
N GLU A 139 15.62 -15.93 -20.84
CA GLU A 139 15.57 -17.31 -21.36
C GLU A 139 14.71 -18.26 -20.51
N ALA A 140 14.35 -17.87 -19.29
CA ALA A 140 13.50 -18.67 -18.43
C ALA A 140 12.04 -18.64 -18.93
N ASP A 141 11.47 -19.80 -19.23
CA ASP A 141 10.05 -19.90 -19.57
C ASP A 141 9.20 -19.90 -18.30
N ILE A 142 8.69 -18.72 -17.95
CA ILE A 142 7.79 -18.48 -16.81
C ILE A 142 6.41 -17.99 -17.24
N THR A 143 6.05 -18.20 -18.52
CA THR A 143 4.83 -17.65 -19.14
C THR A 143 3.58 -18.16 -18.43
N ALA A 144 3.53 -19.46 -18.15
CA ALA A 144 2.39 -20.11 -17.52
C ALA A 144 2.17 -19.61 -16.08
N GLU A 145 3.25 -19.41 -15.32
CA GLU A 145 3.23 -18.93 -13.94
C GLU A 145 2.82 -17.47 -13.86
N TYR A 146 3.33 -16.65 -14.78
CA TYR A 146 2.95 -15.25 -14.91
C TYR A 146 1.46 -15.11 -15.24
N ASP A 147 0.98 -15.81 -16.26
CA ASP A 147 -0.42 -15.77 -16.69
C ASP A 147 -1.36 -16.29 -15.59
N ALA A 148 -0.98 -17.35 -14.88
CA ALA A 148 -1.75 -17.85 -13.74
C ALA A 148 -1.81 -16.84 -12.58
N THR A 149 -0.72 -16.10 -12.34
CA THR A 149 -0.69 -15.04 -11.31
C THR A 149 -1.54 -13.85 -11.74
N LEU A 150 -1.59 -13.53 -13.04
CA LEU A 150 -2.45 -12.49 -13.60
C LEU A 150 -3.93 -12.87 -13.46
N ALA A 151 -4.31 -14.09 -13.84
CA ALA A 151 -5.67 -14.58 -13.68
C ALA A 151 -6.13 -14.55 -12.20
N LEU A 152 -5.22 -14.83 -11.26
CA LEU A 152 -5.50 -14.71 -9.83
C LEU A 152 -5.76 -13.26 -9.41
N ALA A 153 -5.00 -12.31 -9.96
CA ALA A 153 -5.19 -10.88 -9.72
C ALA A 153 -6.55 -10.39 -10.23
N GLU A 154 -6.94 -10.83 -11.43
CA GLU A 154 -8.23 -10.49 -12.04
C GLU A 154 -9.40 -11.07 -11.22
N ALA A 155 -9.32 -12.36 -10.86
CA ALA A 155 -10.34 -13.00 -10.03
C ALA A 155 -10.53 -12.29 -8.68
N ARG A 156 -9.43 -11.80 -8.07
CA ARG A 156 -9.49 -11.03 -6.83
C ARG A 156 -10.12 -9.65 -7.03
N ALA A 157 -9.79 -8.96 -8.11
CA ALA A 157 -10.39 -7.67 -8.44
C ALA A 157 -11.92 -7.79 -8.62
N ASP A 158 -12.36 -8.84 -9.31
CA ASP A 158 -13.78 -9.14 -9.48
C ASP A 158 -14.48 -9.45 -8.16
N GLU A 159 -13.84 -10.21 -7.26
CA GLU A 159 -14.37 -10.50 -5.93
C GLU A 159 -14.55 -9.21 -5.11
N ILE A 160 -13.54 -8.33 -5.10
CA ILE A 160 -13.62 -7.04 -4.41
C ILE A 160 -14.75 -6.19 -5.01
N ALA A 161 -14.91 -6.19 -6.33
CA ALA A 161 -16.00 -5.47 -6.99
C ALA A 161 -17.38 -6.01 -6.58
N ARG A 162 -17.56 -7.34 -6.54
CA ARG A 162 -18.80 -7.98 -6.06
C ARG A 162 -19.10 -7.63 -4.61
N ASN A 163 -18.11 -7.74 -3.72
CA ASN A 163 -18.28 -7.41 -2.31
C ASN A 163 -18.67 -5.95 -2.08
N ARG A 164 -18.12 -5.02 -2.88
CA ARG A 164 -18.50 -3.60 -2.83
C ARG A 164 -19.93 -3.38 -3.29
N GLU A 165 -20.37 -4.08 -4.34
CA GLU A 165 -21.75 -3.97 -4.81
C GLU A 165 -22.74 -4.55 -3.80
N GLU A 166 -22.43 -5.70 -3.19
CA GLU A 166 -23.25 -6.28 -2.10
C GLU A 166 -23.38 -5.34 -0.90
N GLN A 167 -22.28 -4.68 -0.49
CA GLN A 167 -22.32 -3.66 0.57
C GLN A 167 -23.20 -2.48 0.17
N ARG A 168 -23.13 -2.04 -1.08
CA ARG A 168 -23.96 -0.95 -1.60
C ARG A 168 -25.44 -1.33 -1.60
N ILE A 169 -25.79 -2.54 -2.04
CA ILE A 169 -27.16 -3.06 -2.02
C ILE A 169 -27.69 -3.10 -0.58
N THR A 170 -26.91 -3.69 0.34
CA THR A 170 -27.25 -3.79 1.76
C THR A 170 -27.53 -2.41 2.37
N GLU A 171 -26.69 -1.42 2.07
CA GLU A 171 -26.88 -0.04 2.54
C GLU A 171 -28.12 0.61 1.93
N LEU A 172 -28.42 0.37 0.65
CA LEU A 172 -29.64 0.86 0.00
C LEU A 172 -30.90 0.24 0.60
N GLU A 173 -30.93 -1.07 0.84
CA GLU A 173 -32.03 -1.76 1.49
C GLU A 173 -32.29 -1.21 2.89
N ARG A 174 -31.22 -0.98 3.67
CA ARG A 174 -31.30 -0.33 4.99
C ARG A 174 -31.93 1.06 4.89
N ARG A 175 -31.57 1.85 3.87
CA ARG A 175 -32.14 3.19 3.66
C ARG A 175 -33.61 3.14 3.26
N VAL A 176 -34.00 2.20 2.40
CA VAL A 176 -35.39 1.99 1.99
C VAL A 176 -36.25 1.58 3.19
N ALA A 177 -35.82 0.59 3.98
CA ALA A 177 -36.55 0.17 5.17
C ALA A 177 -36.76 1.32 6.18
N ASN A 178 -35.72 2.15 6.39
CA ASN A 178 -35.84 3.34 7.24
C ASN A 178 -36.81 4.39 6.67
N ALA A 179 -36.84 4.57 5.35
CA ALA A 179 -37.75 5.49 4.70
C ALA A 179 -39.22 5.01 4.79
N GLU A 180 -39.46 3.72 4.57
CA GLU A 180 -40.76 3.08 4.71
C GLU A 180 -41.29 3.18 6.15
N GLN A 181 -40.44 2.93 7.14
CA GLN A 181 -40.80 3.08 8.55
C GLN A 181 -41.24 4.51 8.88
N ARG A 182 -40.53 5.53 8.35
CA ARG A 182 -40.89 6.94 8.53
C ARG A 182 -42.19 7.30 7.83
N ALA A 183 -42.40 6.79 6.61
CA ALA A 183 -43.63 7.01 5.86
C ALA A 183 -44.85 6.41 6.59
N ALA A 184 -44.72 5.18 7.10
CA ALA A 184 -45.76 4.53 7.89
C ALA A 184 -46.09 5.31 9.19
N ALA A 185 -45.07 5.77 9.91
CA ALA A 185 -45.26 6.60 11.11
C ALA A 185 -45.97 7.93 10.79
N ALA A 186 -45.60 8.59 9.69
CA ALA A 186 -46.25 9.83 9.25
C ALA A 186 -47.71 9.62 8.86
N GLN A 187 -48.04 8.51 8.19
CA GLN A 187 -49.43 8.15 7.84
C GLN A 187 -50.29 7.90 9.08
N GLN A 188 -49.75 7.21 10.09
CA GLN A 188 -50.45 6.98 11.35
C GLN A 188 -50.73 8.31 12.09
N GLN A 189 -49.75 9.21 12.16
CA GLN A 189 -49.94 10.54 12.75
C GLN A 189 -50.95 11.40 11.98
N GLY A 190 -50.92 11.36 10.65
CA GLY A 190 -51.88 12.05 9.79
C GLY A 190 -53.31 11.55 9.95
N SER A 191 -53.49 10.24 10.14
CA SER A 191 -54.82 9.64 10.38
C SER A 191 -55.38 10.01 11.76
N TYR A 192 -54.51 10.03 12.78
CA TYR A 192 -54.88 10.45 14.14
C TYR A 192 -55.31 11.93 14.19
N SER A 193 -54.62 12.82 13.47
CA SER A 193 -54.97 14.25 13.45
C SER A 193 -56.29 14.54 12.72
N GLN A 194 -56.67 13.76 11.70
CA GLN A 194 -57.97 13.89 11.05
C GLN A 194 -59.13 13.43 11.94
N GLN A 195 -58.96 12.39 12.76
CA GLN A 195 -60.01 11.93 13.68
C GLN A 195 -60.29 12.90 14.84
N VAL A 196 -59.31 13.72 15.24
CA VAL A 196 -59.44 14.63 16.41
C VAL A 196 -59.96 16.04 16.02
N SER A 197 -60.33 16.26 14.75
CA SER A 197 -61.05 17.48 14.36
C SER A 197 -62.51 17.43 14.83
N TYR A 198 -62.71 17.71 16.13
CA TYR A 198 -64.03 18.04 16.66
C TYR A 198 -64.46 19.39 16.09
N THR A 199 -65.21 19.36 15.00
CA THR A 199 -65.98 20.52 14.55
C THR A 199 -67.12 20.72 15.54
N TYR A 200 -66.91 21.60 16.53
CA TYR A 200 -67.99 22.04 17.38
C TYR A 200 -69.05 22.74 16.52
N PRO A 201 -70.34 22.40 16.66
CA PRO A 201 -71.39 23.12 15.94
C PRO A 201 -71.37 24.60 16.34
N ALA A 202 -71.65 25.50 15.38
CA ALA A 202 -71.46 26.95 15.52
C ALA A 202 -72.21 27.63 16.70
N TRP A 203 -73.15 26.91 17.33
CA TRP A 203 -73.91 27.38 18.50
C TRP A 203 -73.35 26.90 19.84
N TYR A 204 -72.35 26.01 19.84
CA TYR A 204 -71.68 25.55 21.05
C TYR A 204 -70.52 26.48 21.39
N TYR A 205 -70.79 27.48 22.23
CA TYR A 205 -69.75 28.21 22.95
C TYR A 205 -69.25 27.31 24.09
N PRO A 206 -68.07 26.68 23.98
CA PRO A 206 -67.51 26.02 25.16
C PRO A 206 -67.33 27.08 26.26
N PRO A 207 -67.67 26.77 27.52
CA PRO A 207 -67.28 27.64 28.63
C PRO A 207 -65.77 27.85 28.55
N ALA A 208 -65.32 29.10 28.75
CA ALA A 208 -63.93 29.54 28.59
C ALA A 208 -62.94 28.42 28.95
N PRO A 209 -62.04 28.04 28.02
CA PRO A 209 -61.30 26.79 28.14
C PRO A 209 -60.52 26.76 29.46
N ARG A 210 -60.96 25.89 30.37
CA ARG A 210 -60.11 25.47 31.49
C ARG A 210 -59.14 24.47 30.91
N SER A 211 -57.93 24.91 30.61
CA SER A 211 -56.82 24.05 30.17
C SER A 211 -56.59 22.96 31.23
N VAL A 212 -56.94 21.72 30.92
CA VAL A 212 -56.65 20.55 31.76
C VAL A 212 -55.37 19.91 31.25
N VAL A 213 -54.32 19.92 32.07
CA VAL A 213 -53.11 19.13 31.84
C VAL A 213 -53.37 17.72 32.36
N VAL A 214 -53.38 16.74 31.48
CA VAL A 214 -53.38 15.32 31.87
C VAL A 214 -51.94 14.84 31.84
N VAL A 215 -51.42 14.45 33.00
CA VAL A 215 -50.10 13.82 33.14
C VAL A 215 -50.32 12.31 33.15
N THR A 216 -50.07 11.67 32.02
CA THR A 216 -49.91 10.21 31.97
C THR A 216 -48.43 9.89 32.16
N GLY A 217 -48.11 8.83 32.93
CA GLY A 217 -46.79 8.54 33.52
C GLY A 217 -45.57 8.36 32.59
N SER A 218 -45.63 8.80 31.34
CA SER A 218 -44.50 8.80 30.40
C SER A 218 -44.41 10.05 29.50
N GLY A 219 -45.22 11.09 29.72
CA GLY A 219 -45.06 12.38 29.01
C GLY A 219 -46.24 13.33 29.17
N VAL A 220 -45.98 14.64 29.04
CA VAL A 220 -46.99 15.71 29.06
C VAL A 220 -47.32 16.12 27.63
N ILE A 221 -48.58 15.99 27.21
CA ILE A 221 -49.08 16.52 25.93
C ILE A 221 -49.90 17.77 26.22
N THR A 222 -49.52 18.92 25.65
CA THR A 222 -50.32 20.15 25.69
C THR A 222 -51.02 20.38 24.35
N GLY A 223 -52.35 20.29 24.35
CA GLY A 223 -53.18 20.72 23.23
C GLY A 223 -53.79 22.09 23.50
N GLY A 224 -53.45 23.08 22.66
CA GLY A 224 -54.09 24.41 22.66
C GLY A 224 -53.18 25.55 23.14
N GLY A 225 -53.07 26.60 22.31
CA GLY A 225 -52.30 27.80 22.62
C GLY A 225 -52.89 28.58 23.79
N GLY A 226 -52.20 28.61 24.92
CA GLY A 226 -52.56 29.38 26.11
C GLY A 226 -51.54 29.22 27.23
N ASN A 227 -51.43 30.22 28.10
CA ASN A 227 -50.58 30.17 29.29
C ASN A 227 -51.06 29.06 30.25
N CYS A 228 -50.18 28.11 30.56
CA CYS A 228 -50.49 26.97 31.41
C CYS A 228 -50.31 27.31 32.90
N TYR A 229 -51.26 26.88 33.74
CA TYR A 229 -51.15 26.92 35.20
C TYR A 229 -51.43 25.52 35.78
N PRO A 230 -50.55 24.98 36.65
CA PRO A 230 -50.82 23.69 37.29
C PRO A 230 -51.91 23.84 38.36
N GLN A 231 -52.98 23.02 38.27
CA GLN A 231 -54.11 23.08 39.21
C GLN A 231 -54.19 21.92 40.22
N ARG A 232 -53.21 21.03 40.32
CA ARG A 232 -53.16 20.09 41.45
C ARG A 232 -51.75 19.91 42.01
N PRO A 233 -51.59 19.88 43.35
CA PRO A 233 -50.31 19.56 43.97
C PRO A 233 -49.94 18.11 43.66
N VAL A 234 -48.81 17.90 43.01
CA VAL A 234 -48.18 16.57 42.92
C VAL A 234 -47.62 16.27 44.31
N ARG A 235 -48.28 15.37 45.04
CA ARG A 235 -47.79 14.85 46.32
C ARG A 235 -46.88 13.65 46.06
N GLN A 236 -45.68 13.90 45.57
CA GLN A 236 -44.61 12.90 45.62
C GLN A 236 -43.32 13.54 46.16
N PRO A 237 -42.82 13.09 47.32
CA PRO A 237 -41.51 13.49 47.83
C PRO A 237 -40.40 13.02 46.89
N GLY A 238 -39.34 13.81 46.73
CA GLY A 238 -38.09 13.37 46.08
C GLY A 238 -37.89 13.73 44.61
N LEU A 239 -38.78 14.52 44.00
CA LEU A 239 -38.62 14.91 42.60
C LEU A 239 -37.64 16.07 42.44
N SER A 240 -36.55 15.84 41.68
CA SER A 240 -35.72 16.91 41.12
C SER A 240 -35.81 16.88 39.59
N ALA A 241 -35.82 18.06 38.97
CA ALA A 241 -35.83 18.23 37.52
C ALA A 241 -34.70 19.18 37.15
N SER A 242 -33.91 18.81 36.15
CA SER A 242 -32.92 19.68 35.53
C SER A 242 -33.26 19.87 34.06
N TYR A 243 -32.94 21.04 33.55
CA TYR A 243 -33.10 21.40 32.14
C TYR A 243 -31.74 21.75 31.57
N THR A 244 -31.48 21.32 30.33
CA THR A 244 -30.32 21.79 29.58
C THR A 244 -30.73 22.02 28.15
N SER A 245 -30.51 23.23 27.67
CA SER A 245 -30.41 23.52 26.24
C SER A 245 -29.16 24.36 26.00
N ASP A 246 -28.68 24.36 24.77
CA ASP A 246 -27.37 24.86 24.35
C ASP A 246 -26.98 26.28 24.81
N ASN A 247 -27.91 27.09 25.35
CA ASN A 247 -27.61 28.47 25.79
C ASN A 247 -27.96 28.82 27.26
N PHE A 248 -28.62 27.96 28.03
CA PHE A 248 -28.91 28.25 29.46
C PHE A 248 -29.06 26.97 30.28
N SER A 249 -28.54 27.00 31.51
CA SER A 249 -28.75 25.97 32.52
C SER A 249 -29.48 26.60 33.71
N VAL A 250 -30.55 25.95 34.17
CA VAL A 250 -31.22 26.30 35.42
C VAL A 250 -31.29 25.05 36.26
N SER A 251 -30.60 25.08 37.40
CA SER A 251 -30.58 24.01 38.40
C SER A 251 -31.51 24.38 39.56
N TYR A 252 -32.23 23.40 40.10
CA TYR A 252 -33.04 23.58 41.29
C TYR A 252 -32.74 22.47 42.32
N SER A 253 -32.74 22.83 43.61
CA SER A 253 -32.88 21.87 44.70
C SER A 253 -33.95 22.37 45.66
N SER A 254 -34.91 21.50 46.01
CA SER A 254 -35.82 21.78 47.12
C SER A 254 -35.26 21.14 48.40
N GLY A 255 -34.83 21.95 49.36
CA GLY A 255 -34.85 21.54 50.75
C GLY A 255 -36.29 21.68 51.26
N TYR A 256 -36.93 20.54 51.58
CA TYR A 256 -38.18 20.39 52.34
C TYR A 256 -39.19 21.58 52.32
N GLY A 257 -40.23 21.47 51.51
CA GLY A 257 -41.43 22.32 51.62
C GLY A 257 -42.11 22.59 50.28
N SER A 258 -43.43 22.40 50.21
CA SER A 258 -44.22 22.64 48.99
C SER A 258 -44.22 24.14 48.62
N GLY A 259 -43.80 24.46 47.39
CA GLY A 259 -43.89 25.81 46.83
C GLY A 259 -44.39 25.81 45.39
N TYR A 260 -45.17 26.82 45.01
CA TYR A 260 -45.51 27.11 43.62
C TYR A 260 -44.38 27.93 42.98
N ASN A 261 -43.94 27.58 41.77
CA ASN A 261 -42.95 28.37 41.04
C ASN A 261 -43.36 28.59 39.59
N ARG A 262 -43.13 29.81 39.10
CA ARG A 262 -43.51 30.29 37.77
C ARG A 262 -42.27 30.33 36.89
N ILE A 263 -42.23 29.51 35.83
CA ILE A 263 -41.16 29.59 34.82
C ILE A 263 -41.58 30.66 33.81
N GLY A 264 -41.00 31.84 33.91
CA GLY A 264 -41.17 32.91 32.92
C GLY A 264 -39.95 32.98 32.02
N SER A 265 -40.03 32.39 30.83
CA SER A 265 -39.08 32.69 29.74
C SER A 265 -39.80 33.53 28.69
N ARG A 266 -39.24 34.70 28.35
CA ARG A 266 -39.78 35.56 27.28
C ARG A 266 -39.38 35.09 25.88
N PHE A 267 -38.50 34.10 25.76
CA PHE A 267 -37.93 33.67 24.47
C PHE A 267 -37.64 32.16 24.44
N VAL A 268 -38.68 31.33 24.55
CA VAL A 268 -38.59 29.95 24.06
C VAL A 268 -39.21 29.92 22.66
N PRO A 269 -38.42 29.68 21.59
CA PRO A 269 -38.99 29.55 20.26
C PRO A 269 -39.96 28.35 20.21
N GLN A 270 -41.18 28.61 19.74
CA GLN A 270 -42.34 27.69 19.80
C GLN A 270 -42.19 26.40 18.98
N SER A 271 -41.09 26.23 18.23
CA SER A 271 -40.89 25.15 17.27
C SER A 271 -40.03 23.99 17.77
N ARG A 272 -39.64 23.96 19.05
CA ARG A 272 -38.79 22.89 19.60
C ARG A 272 -39.47 22.11 20.73
N PRO A 273 -39.45 20.77 20.69
CA PRO A 273 -39.98 19.95 21.77
C PRO A 273 -39.14 20.13 23.04
N ILE A 274 -39.81 20.27 24.17
CA ILE A 274 -39.17 20.32 25.49
C ILE A 274 -39.22 18.91 26.07
N THR A 275 -38.08 18.40 26.52
CA THR A 275 -38.00 17.12 27.21
C THR A 275 -37.82 17.38 28.70
N ILE A 276 -38.68 16.80 29.53
CA ILE A 276 -38.57 16.85 30.99
C ILE A 276 -38.05 15.49 31.43
N THR A 277 -36.86 15.47 32.02
CA THR A 277 -36.26 14.25 32.54
C THR A 277 -36.31 14.27 34.05
N GLN A 278 -36.91 13.23 34.64
CA GLN A 278 -36.90 13.02 36.09
C GLN A 278 -35.56 12.37 36.46
N THR A 279 -34.80 13.00 37.35
CA THR A 279 -33.59 12.39 37.91
C THR A 279 -33.68 12.44 39.43
N GLY A 280 -33.79 11.26 40.03
CA GLY A 280 -33.87 11.02 41.46
C GLY A 280 -34.24 9.56 41.70
N GLN A 281 -33.54 8.90 42.63
CA GLN A 281 -33.84 7.54 43.10
C GLN A 281 -35.11 7.51 43.94
#